data_AF-A0A9X4CZJ7-F1
#
_entry.id   AF-A0A9X4CZJ7-F1
#
_cell.length_a   1.000
_cell.length_b   1.000
_cell.length_c   1.000
_cell.angle_alpha   90.00
_cell.angle_beta   90.00
_cell.angle_gamma   90.00
#
_symmetry.space_group_name_H-M   'P 1'
#
loop_
_entity.id
_entity.type
_entity.pdbx_description
1 polymer ?
#
loop_
_entity_poly.entity_id
_entity_poly.type
_entity_poly.pdbx_seq_one_letter_code
_entity_poly.pdbx_strand_id
1 'polypeptide(L)' 'MPRTNSGATSTPTIPELLTMAELAAMLRRTRSGVDKLRARDPSFPKPLKDGTNRRSRIYFVRSEVEAYLSSRLAARGEA' A
#
# COMPACT_ATOMS: atom_id res chain seq x y z
N MET A 1 19.79 30.64 26.41
CA MET A 1 18.51 29.90 26.36
C MET A 1 18.51 29.04 25.09
N PRO A 2 18.38 27.71 25.16
CA PRO A 2 18.31 26.88 23.96
C PRO A 2 16.90 26.91 23.36
N ARG A 3 16.79 27.22 22.06
CA ARG A 3 15.54 27.10 21.29
C ARG A 3 15.40 25.66 20.82
N THR A 4 14.42 24.94 21.37
CA THR A 4 14.03 23.61 20.91
C THR A 4 13.19 23.74 19.63
N ASN A 5 13.79 23.58 18.46
CA ASN A 5 13.06 23.41 17.21
C ASN A 5 12.99 21.92 16.86
N SER A 6 11.97 21.22 17.36
CA SER A 6 11.50 19.96 16.76
C SER A 6 10.63 20.31 15.55
N GLY A 7 11.27 20.56 14.42
CA GLY A 7 10.60 20.70 13.14
C GLY A 7 10.51 19.34 12.47
N ALA A 8 9.50 18.53 12.81
CA ALA A 8 9.13 17.39 11.97
C ALA A 8 8.54 17.97 10.68
N THR A 9 9.37 18.08 9.64
CA THR A 9 8.90 18.42 8.29
C THR A 9 8.09 17.24 7.76
N SER A 10 6.77 17.26 7.98
CA SER A 10 5.83 16.51 7.16
C SER A 10 5.82 17.16 5.78
N THR A 11 6.80 16.82 4.95
CA THR A 11 6.72 17.05 3.51
C THR A 11 5.38 16.46 3.05
N PRO A 12 4.54 17.18 2.29
CA PRO A 12 3.38 16.57 1.66
C PRO A 12 3.92 15.62 0.58
N THR A 13 4.31 14.43 1.02
CA THR A 13 4.87 13.38 0.19
C THR A 13 3.73 12.86 -0.66
N ILE A 14 3.74 13.21 -1.94
CA ILE A 14 2.84 12.63 -2.93
C ILE A 14 2.87 11.11 -2.71
N PRO A 15 1.71 10.47 -2.46
CA PRO A 15 1.68 9.05 -2.15
C PRO A 15 2.32 8.26 -3.29
N GLU A 16 3.32 7.44 -2.97
CA GLU A 16 4.00 6.61 -3.96
C GLU A 16 3.00 5.59 -4.51
N LEU A 17 2.78 5.63 -5.81
CA LEU A 17 1.84 4.76 -6.51
C LEU A 17 2.58 3.56 -7.10
N LEU A 18 2.15 2.37 -6.71
CA LEU A 18 2.63 1.10 -7.23
C LEU A 18 1.67 0.55 -8.26
N THR A 19 2.18 0.19 -9.42
CA THR A 19 1.43 -0.62 -10.37
C THR A 19 1.20 -2.03 -9.82
N MET A 20 0.25 -2.76 -10.41
CA MET A 20 0.00 -4.16 -10.07
C MET A 20 1.25 -5.05 -10.21
N ALA A 21 2.18 -4.70 -11.12
CA ALA A 21 3.42 -5.45 -11.31
C ALA A 21 4.40 -5.23 -10.15
N GLU A 22 4.59 -3.97 -9.74
CA GLU A 22 5.48 -3.60 -8.64
C GLU A 22 4.94 -4.12 -7.30
N LEU A 23 3.63 -4.00 -7.09
CA LEU A 23 2.97 -4.57 -5.91
C LEU A 23 3.17 -6.09 -5.82
N ALA A 24 3.01 -6.79 -6.95
CA ALA A 24 3.23 -8.23 -7.01
C ALA A 24 4.69 -8.59 -6.69
N ALA A 25 5.65 -7.85 -7.24
CA ALA A 25 7.07 -8.03 -6.95
C ALA A 25 7.41 -7.77 -5.47
N MET A 26 6.85 -6.71 -4.89
CA MET A 26 7.03 -6.34 -3.48
C MET A 26 6.49 -7.42 -2.55
N LEU A 27 5.28 -7.94 -2.83
CA LEU A 27 4.66 -9.03 -2.05
C LEU A 27 5.25 -10.41 -2.36
N ARG A 28 6.24 -10.52 -3.26
CA ARG A 28 6.79 -11.79 -3.78
C ARG A 28 5.70 -12.74 -4.30
N ARG A 29 4.69 -12.19 -4.98
CA ARG A 29 3.55 -12.94 -5.56
C ARG A 29 3.43 -12.67 -7.06
N THR A 30 2.62 -13.49 -7.73
CA THR A 30 2.16 -13.19 -9.09
C THR A 30 0.99 -12.21 -9.06
N ARG A 31 0.72 -11.50 -10.17
CA ARG A 31 -0.42 -10.58 -10.29
C ARG A 31 -1.75 -11.25 -9.95
N SER A 32 -1.99 -12.47 -10.46
CA SER A 32 -3.17 -13.26 -10.13
C SER A 32 -3.23 -13.63 -8.65
N GLY A 33 -2.08 -13.83 -7.99
CA GLY A 33 -1.99 -14.04 -6.56
C GLY A 33 -2.39 -12.83 -5.73
N VAL A 34 -2.09 -11.62 -6.21
CA VAL A 34 -2.54 -10.36 -5.61
C VAL A 34 -4.04 -10.15 -5.82
N ASP A 35 -4.57 -10.44 -7.02
CA ASP A 35 -6.02 -10.35 -7.26
C ASP A 35 -6.81 -11.34 -6.37
N LYS A 36 -6.32 -12.58 -6.23
CA LYS A 36 -6.92 -13.54 -5.28
C LYS A 36 -6.80 -13.08 -3.84
N LEU A 37 -5.69 -12.44 -3.46
CA LEU A 37 -5.52 -11.86 -2.12
C LEU A 37 -6.56 -10.77 -1.88
N ARG A 38 -6.76 -9.87 -2.85
CA ARG A 38 -7.81 -8.84 -2.80
C ARG A 38 -9.22 -9.40 -2.68
N ALA A 39 -9.50 -10.49 -3.39
CA ALA A 39 -10.81 -11.14 -3.33
C ALA A 39 -11.04 -11.85 -1.99
N ARG A 40 -9.97 -12.38 -1.37
CA ARG A 40 -10.03 -13.11 -0.10
C ARG A 40 -10.04 -12.19 1.12
N ASP A 41 -9.26 -11.11 1.08
CA ASP A 41 -9.04 -10.22 2.21
C ASP A 41 -9.62 -8.83 1.91
N PRO A 42 -10.77 -8.46 2.50
CA PRO A 42 -11.41 -7.17 2.27
C PRO A 42 -10.62 -6.01 2.90
N SER A 43 -9.70 -6.29 3.83
CA SER A 43 -8.81 -5.29 4.43
C SER A 43 -7.67 -4.91 3.50
N PHE A 44 -7.50 -5.59 2.36
CA PHE A 44 -6.47 -5.25 1.39
C PHE A 44 -6.79 -3.91 0.68
N PRO A 45 -5.79 -3.03 0.46
CA PRO A 45 -6.00 -1.73 -0.16
C PRO A 45 -6.72 -1.79 -1.52
N LYS A 46 -7.68 -0.88 -1.71
CA LYS A 46 -8.43 -0.78 -2.96
C LYS A 46 -7.55 -0.16 -4.05
N PRO A 47 -7.55 -0.71 -5.28
CA PRO A 47 -6.85 -0.12 -6.39
C PRO A 47 -7.47 1.22 -6.79
N LEU A 48 -6.62 2.21 -7.03
CA LEU A 48 -6.97 3.42 -7.75
C LEU A 48 -6.96 3.12 -9.26
N LYS A 49 -8.06 3.42 -9.94
CA LYS A 49 -8.20 3.24 -11.39
C LYS A 49 -8.07 4.59 -12.09
N ASP A 50 -7.23 4.64 -13.12
CA ASP A 50 -7.11 5.82 -13.99
C ASP A 50 -8.21 5.92 -15.07
N GLY A 51 -9.16 4.98 -15.10
CA GLY A 51 -10.29 5.10 -16.02
C GLY A 51 -11.35 4.00 -15.88
N THR A 52 -12.43 4.18 -16.65
CA THR A 52 -13.64 3.34 -16.62
C THR A 52 -13.48 2.01 -17.37
N ASN A 53 -12.47 1.90 -18.23
CA ASN A 53 -12.23 0.70 -19.01
C ASN A 53 -11.68 -0.45 -18.15
N ARG A 54 -12.08 -1.70 -18.47
CA ARG A 54 -11.56 -2.91 -17.80
C ARG A 54 -10.04 -3.10 -17.96
N ARG A 55 -9.44 -2.48 -18.98
CA ARG A 55 -7.99 -2.49 -19.25
C ARG A 55 -7.25 -1.28 -18.66
N SER A 56 -7.94 -0.36 -17.99
CA SER A 56 -7.30 0.80 -17.38
C SER A 56 -6.26 0.34 -16.35
N ARG A 57 -5.13 1.05 -16.32
CA ARG A 57 -4.08 0.80 -15.33
C ARG A 57 -4.66 1.02 -13.93
N ILE A 58 -4.23 0.14 -13.03
CA ILE A 58 -4.55 0.22 -11.62
C ILE A 58 -3.27 0.52 -10.85
N TYR A 59 -3.43 1.38 -9.85
CA TYR A 59 -2.39 1.84 -8.97
C TYR A 59 -2.78 1.56 -7.53
N PHE A 60 -1.79 1.32 -6.70
CA PHE A 60 -1.94 1.09 -5.27
C PHE A 60 -1.05 2.06 -4.53
N VAL A 61 -1.58 2.67 -3.49
CA VAL A 61 -0.77 3.54 -2.64
C VAL A 61 0.15 2.67 -1.80
N ARG A 62 1.46 2.90 -1.89
CA ARG A 62 2.48 2.12 -1.16
C ARG A 62 2.25 2.14 0.35
N SER A 63 1.96 3.31 0.92
CA SER A 63 1.76 3.45 2.37
C SER A 63 0.58 2.63 2.88
N GLU A 64 -0.52 2.53 2.12
CA GLU A 64 -1.67 1.68 2.46
C GLU A 64 -1.29 0.20 2.49
N VAL A 65 -0.47 -0.25 1.52
CA VAL A 65 0.00 -1.63 1.46
C VAL A 65 0.94 -1.94 2.63
N GLU A 66 1.85 -1.03 2.94
CA GLU A 66 2.75 -1.15 4.09
C GLU A 66 1.97 -1.18 5.42
N ALA A 67 0.98 -0.30 5.59
CA ALA A 67 0.11 -0.28 6.76
C ALA A 67 -0.71 -1.58 6.91
N TYR A 68 -1.20 -2.15 5.80
CA TYR A 68 -1.85 -3.45 5.80
C TYR A 68 -0.90 -4.57 6.25
N LEU A 69 0.34 -4.57 5.76
CA LEU A 69 1.35 -5.55 6.16
C LEU A 69 1.74 -5.40 7.64
N SER A 70 1.90 -4.16 8.13
CA SER A 70 2.23 -3.89 9.53
C SER A 70 1.09 -4.29 10.47
N SER A 71 -0.17 -4.03 10.10
CA SER A 71 -1.33 -4.51 10.86
C SER A 71 -1.36 -6.04 10.95
N ARG A 72 -1.05 -6.72 9.85
CA ARG A 72 -0.95 -8.19 9.82
C ARG A 72 0.19 -8.73 10.66
N LEU A 73 1.32 -8.00 10.71
CA LEU A 73 2.47 -8.36 11.53
C LEU A 73 2.17 -8.16 13.01
N ALA A 74 1.50 -7.06 13.38
CA ALA A 74 1.07 -6.79 14.75
C ALA A 74 0.08 -7.86 15.24
N ALA A 75 -0.93 -8.19 14.43
CA ALA A 75 -1.88 -9.27 14.73
C ALA A 75 -1.20 -10.65 14.88
N ARG A 76 -0.03 -10.86 14.26
CA ARG A 76 0.79 -12.06 14.46
C ARG A 76 1.59 -12.02 15.76
N GLY A 77 2.10 -10.85 16.16
CA GLY A 77 2.94 -10.69 17.34
C GLY A 77 2.17 -10.72 18.67
N GLU A 78 0.84 -10.58 18.64
CA GLU A 78 -0.03 -10.74 19.80
C GLU A 78 -0.44 -12.20 20.09
N ALA A 79 0.11 -13.19 19.36
CA ALA A 79 -0.13 -14.62 19.56
C ALA A 79 1.12 -15.35 20.05
#